data_AF-A0A840P9Z1-F1
#
_entry.id   AF-A0A840P9Z1-F1
#
_cell.length_a   1.000
_cell.length_b   1.000
_cell.length_c   1.000
_cell.angle_alpha   90.00
_cell.angle_beta   90.00
_cell.angle_gamma   90.00
#
_symmetry.space_group_name_H-M   'P 1'
#
loop_
_entity.id
_entity.type
_entity.pdbx_description
1 polymer ?
#
loop_
_entity_poly.entity_id
_entity_poly.type
_entity_poly.pdbx_seq_one_letter_code
_entity_poly.pdbx_strand_id
1 'polypeptide(L)'
;MATSPTSRRDFIKKIGQLSPRSVRDTAPTHRPLLLLWLLGRVAIGAPRLTTWRETRAAFEKLEGAYGNGATADSAQYPFWVLHATDALWEIKDAERIAPPPGQRRPTISVLDHVNPEAGFTPDVHAMLSAEPGLVANAAAILLARFFNPVPAGLVADVGLDGLLPAGQEADLLLPVPGSVRFPKRKAIHTAFGGQWTSGIGTLDDGLMCVFSDARGPYDDRTIPGTDLIEYRGQGLSGDQSLKGVGNAQLLVCQREQKPIRYWHQPTGGDWTFVTWTVIVDRRLVWGRGEDKQWRREFAWVLAPVPSPFRDQWPQSVLDRLAQDDQQTHDETLGTEAPTALSKRDTGRQYRKLCASVERRERVNHSRTTRTATDRYFRSADARLAVMLRARGKCENPDCGGQPADVTDRGDAILEVDHVDERAAQGRDHPANMIALCPNCHAIKTRGSTRHDLKRKLKTLAQRLHREAEEWENTS
;
A
#
# COMPACT_ATOMS: atom_id res chain seq x y z
N MET A 1 -10.78 0.70 -38.63
CA MET A 1 -9.32 0.65 -38.42
C MET A 1 -9.08 -0.01 -37.06
N ALA A 2 -8.22 -1.03 -36.99
CA ALA A 2 -7.89 -1.63 -35.70
C ALA A 2 -7.17 -0.60 -34.82
N THR A 3 -7.73 -0.34 -33.64
CA THR A 3 -7.18 0.55 -32.62
C THR A 3 -5.83 0.04 -32.13
N SER A 4 -4.81 0.89 -32.14
CA SER A 4 -3.46 0.47 -31.75
C SER A 4 -3.36 0.32 -30.23
N PRO A 5 -2.58 -0.65 -29.70
CA PRO A 5 -2.32 -0.78 -28.26
C PRO A 5 -1.82 0.52 -27.61
N THR A 6 -1.08 1.34 -28.37
CA THR A 6 -0.60 2.66 -27.94
C THR A 6 -1.75 3.62 -27.66
N SER A 7 -2.77 3.69 -28.53
CA SER A 7 -3.93 4.58 -28.36
C SER A 7 -4.75 4.26 -27.10
N ARG A 8 -4.95 2.97 -26.80
CA ARG A 8 -5.63 2.52 -25.58
C ARG A 8 -4.87 2.94 -24.33
N ARG A 9 -3.57 2.72 -24.33
CA ARG A 9 -2.69 3.06 -23.21
C ARG A 9 -2.64 4.55 -22.98
N ASP A 10 -2.54 5.35 -24.04
CA ASP A 10 -2.54 6.82 -23.92
C ASP A 10 -3.87 7.36 -23.35
N PHE A 11 -5.00 6.76 -23.72
CA PHE A 11 -6.30 7.09 -23.14
C PHE A 11 -6.36 6.80 -21.64
N ILE A 12 -5.98 5.58 -21.22
CA ILE A 12 -5.93 5.21 -19.80
C ILE A 12 -4.95 6.09 -19.02
N LYS A 13 -3.79 6.41 -19.61
CA LYS A 13 -2.80 7.31 -19.03
C LYS A 13 -3.36 8.70 -18.75
N LYS A 14 -4.13 9.26 -19.68
CA LYS A 14 -4.79 10.57 -19.50
C LYS A 14 -5.83 10.52 -18.37
N ILE A 15 -6.61 9.44 -18.27
CA ILE A 15 -7.51 9.21 -17.12
C ILE A 15 -6.72 9.11 -15.81
N GLY A 16 -5.63 8.35 -15.79
CA GLY A 16 -4.77 8.18 -14.62
C GLY A 16 -4.08 9.46 -14.16
N GLN A 17 -3.83 10.41 -15.07
CA GLN A 17 -3.26 11.71 -14.75
C GLN A 17 -4.23 12.70 -14.10
N LEU A 18 -5.54 12.40 -14.09
CA LEU A 18 -6.51 13.18 -13.34
C LEU A 18 -6.11 13.18 -11.86
N SER A 19 -5.97 14.37 -11.26
CA SER A 19 -5.53 14.49 -9.88
C SER A 19 -6.70 14.38 -8.90
N PRO A 20 -6.65 13.50 -7.89
CA PRO A 20 -7.63 13.44 -6.81
C PRO A 20 -7.41 14.52 -5.75
N ARG A 21 -6.39 15.39 -5.90
CA ARG A 21 -6.00 16.34 -4.86
C ARG A 21 -7.10 17.38 -4.64
N SER A 22 -7.68 17.37 -3.44
CA SER A 22 -8.64 18.37 -3.00
C SER A 22 -7.97 19.74 -2.92
N VAL A 23 -8.69 20.75 -3.38
CA VAL A 23 -8.43 22.15 -3.05
C VAL A 23 -9.50 22.53 -2.04
N ARG A 24 -9.12 22.93 -0.82
CA ARG A 24 -10.05 23.33 0.26
C ARG A 24 -11.10 22.26 0.60
N ASP A 25 -10.66 21.04 0.89
CA ASP A 25 -11.49 19.91 1.38
C ASP A 25 -12.64 19.40 0.49
N THR A 26 -12.82 19.95 -0.72
CA THR A 26 -13.70 19.36 -1.75
C THR A 26 -12.89 18.47 -2.70
N ALA A 27 -13.26 17.19 -2.81
CA ALA A 27 -12.69 16.29 -3.82
C ALA A 27 -13.02 16.83 -5.24
N PRO A 28 -12.05 16.85 -6.18
CA PRO A 28 -12.26 17.39 -7.52
C PRO A 28 -13.01 16.39 -8.42
N THR A 29 -14.26 16.10 -8.08
CA THR A 29 -15.08 15.08 -8.75
C THR A 29 -15.69 15.54 -10.07
N HIS A 30 -15.61 16.84 -10.41
CA HIS A 30 -16.32 17.37 -11.59
C HIS A 30 -15.81 16.77 -12.92
N ARG A 31 -14.49 16.68 -13.11
CA ARG A 31 -13.91 16.07 -14.33
C ARG A 31 -14.20 14.56 -14.39
N PRO A 32 -13.94 13.77 -13.33
CA PRO A 32 -14.32 12.36 -13.27
C PRO A 32 -15.81 12.11 -13.54
N LEU A 33 -16.71 12.91 -12.96
CA LEU A 33 -18.15 12.75 -13.11
C LEU A 33 -18.60 13.02 -14.54
N LEU A 34 -18.08 14.08 -15.18
CA LEU A 34 -18.36 14.36 -16.58
C LEU A 34 -17.85 13.23 -17.48
N LEU A 35 -16.64 12.71 -17.23
CA LEU A 35 -16.09 11.59 -17.98
C LEU A 35 -16.91 10.30 -17.80
N LEU A 36 -17.41 10.01 -16.59
CA LEU A 36 -18.31 8.85 -16.37
C LEU A 36 -19.60 8.98 -17.21
N TRP A 37 -20.22 10.15 -17.23
CA TRP A 37 -21.40 10.40 -18.06
C TRP A 37 -21.10 10.24 -19.56
N LEU A 38 -19.95 10.74 -20.03
CA LEU A 38 -19.53 10.59 -21.42
C LEU A 38 -19.25 9.15 -21.80
N LEU A 39 -18.63 8.37 -20.90
CA LEU A 39 -18.41 6.94 -21.10
C LEU A 39 -19.74 6.18 -21.20
N GLY A 40 -20.71 6.49 -20.34
CA GLY A 40 -22.03 5.87 -20.42
C GLY A 40 -22.82 6.26 -21.66
N ARG A 41 -22.67 7.49 -22.16
CA ARG A 41 -23.20 7.86 -23.50
C ARG A 41 -22.66 6.97 -24.61
N VAL A 42 -21.35 6.67 -24.60
CA VAL A 42 -20.76 5.74 -25.55
C VAL A 42 -21.34 4.33 -25.36
N ALA A 43 -21.48 3.88 -24.11
CA ALA A 43 -22.03 2.56 -23.78
C ALA A 43 -23.45 2.34 -24.32
N ILE A 44 -24.30 3.36 -24.28
CA ILE A 44 -25.68 3.31 -24.79
C ILE A 44 -25.82 3.67 -26.29
N GLY A 45 -24.70 3.88 -26.99
CA GLY A 45 -24.70 4.24 -28.41
C GLY A 45 -25.28 5.63 -28.72
N ALA A 46 -25.21 6.57 -27.78
CA ALA A 46 -25.66 7.95 -28.00
C ALA A 46 -24.77 8.68 -29.02
N PRO A 47 -25.25 9.78 -29.62
CA PRO A 47 -24.43 10.60 -30.51
C PRO A 47 -23.14 11.07 -29.82
N ARG A 48 -22.03 11.06 -30.58
CA ARG A 48 -20.69 11.47 -30.10
C ARG A 48 -20.68 12.88 -29.51
N LEU A 49 -21.39 13.78 -30.16
CA LEU A 49 -21.45 15.19 -29.79
C LEU A 49 -22.71 15.49 -28.99
N THR A 50 -22.60 16.49 -28.14
CA THR A 50 -23.70 17.02 -27.34
C THR A 50 -23.58 18.53 -27.25
N THR A 51 -24.70 19.21 -27.15
CA THR A 51 -24.65 20.66 -26.99
C THR A 51 -24.26 21.02 -25.54
N TRP A 52 -23.72 22.22 -25.36
CA TRP A 52 -23.46 22.77 -24.03
C TRP A 52 -24.71 22.71 -23.12
N ARG A 53 -25.89 23.10 -23.61
CA ARG A 53 -27.14 23.06 -22.83
C ARG A 53 -27.51 21.65 -22.34
N GLU A 54 -27.39 20.65 -23.19
CA GLU A 54 -27.64 19.25 -22.82
C GLU A 54 -26.62 18.76 -21.78
N THR A 55 -25.33 19.04 -22.03
CA THR A 55 -24.25 18.66 -21.12
C THR A 55 -24.43 19.30 -19.76
N ARG A 56 -24.76 20.59 -19.74
CA ARG A 56 -25.01 21.36 -18.52
C ARG A 56 -26.18 20.77 -17.73
N ALA A 57 -27.33 20.54 -18.38
CA ALA A 57 -28.50 19.98 -17.71
C ALA A 57 -28.24 18.58 -17.14
N ALA A 58 -27.57 17.70 -17.88
CA ALA A 58 -27.21 16.37 -17.41
C ALA A 58 -26.19 16.43 -16.26
N PHE A 59 -25.17 17.26 -16.38
CA PHE A 59 -24.12 17.39 -15.37
C PHE A 59 -24.64 18.03 -14.06
N GLU A 60 -25.46 19.07 -14.13
CA GLU A 60 -26.06 19.71 -12.95
C GLU A 60 -26.96 18.72 -12.17
N LYS A 61 -27.70 17.85 -12.87
CA LYS A 61 -28.45 16.76 -12.25
C LYS A 61 -27.52 15.78 -11.52
N LEU A 62 -26.45 15.33 -12.18
CA LEU A 62 -25.49 14.38 -11.60
C LEU A 62 -24.72 14.98 -10.42
N GLU A 63 -24.32 16.24 -10.50
CA GLU A 63 -23.61 16.92 -9.42
C GLU A 63 -24.54 17.18 -8.23
N GLY A 64 -25.82 17.48 -8.46
CA GLY A 64 -26.81 17.57 -7.40
C GLY A 64 -26.99 16.25 -6.62
N ALA A 65 -26.83 15.11 -7.30
CA ALA A 65 -26.97 13.78 -6.69
C ALA A 65 -25.66 13.23 -6.09
N TYR A 66 -24.52 13.48 -6.74
CA TYR A 66 -23.24 12.79 -6.47
C TYR A 66 -22.05 13.73 -6.25
N GLY A 67 -22.24 15.04 -6.40
CA GLY A 67 -21.24 16.07 -6.15
C GLY A 67 -21.32 16.64 -4.73
N ASN A 68 -20.59 17.73 -4.49
CA ASN A 68 -20.62 18.47 -3.22
C ASN A 68 -21.68 19.59 -3.23
N GLY A 69 -22.75 19.41 -4.01
CA GLY A 69 -23.78 20.42 -4.29
C GLY A 69 -23.57 21.12 -5.63
N ALA A 70 -24.67 21.30 -6.39
CA ALA A 70 -24.62 21.95 -7.68
C ALA A 70 -24.56 23.48 -7.56
N THR A 71 -23.64 24.10 -8.29
CA THR A 71 -23.64 25.56 -8.52
C THR A 71 -23.95 25.82 -9.99
N ALA A 72 -24.52 26.98 -10.31
CA ALA A 72 -24.86 27.34 -11.70
C ALA A 72 -23.64 27.30 -12.66
N ASP A 73 -22.42 27.23 -12.12
CA ASP A 73 -21.15 27.34 -12.84
C ASP A 73 -20.34 26.03 -12.87
N SER A 74 -20.86 24.96 -12.25
CA SER A 74 -20.08 23.75 -12.02
C SER A 74 -19.72 22.99 -13.29
N ALA A 75 -20.60 22.99 -14.29
CA ALA A 75 -20.41 22.34 -15.59
C ALA A 75 -19.38 23.07 -16.47
N GLN A 76 -19.22 24.39 -16.30
CA GLN A 76 -18.34 25.22 -17.13
C GLN A 76 -16.88 24.77 -17.03
N TYR A 77 -16.47 24.44 -15.80
CA TYR A 77 -15.11 24.01 -15.52
C TYR A 77 -14.71 22.71 -16.24
N PRO A 78 -15.38 21.56 -16.00
CA PRO A 78 -15.00 20.30 -16.63
C PRO A 78 -15.25 20.33 -18.15
N PHE A 79 -16.28 21.03 -18.64
CA PHE A 79 -16.54 21.16 -20.08
C PHE A 79 -15.39 21.81 -20.84
N TRP A 80 -14.80 22.88 -20.29
CA TRP A 80 -13.67 23.57 -20.92
C TRP A 80 -12.32 22.89 -20.65
N VAL A 81 -12.07 22.42 -19.43
CA VAL A 81 -10.74 21.87 -19.08
C VAL A 81 -10.46 20.57 -19.81
N LEU A 82 -11.46 19.68 -19.98
CA LEU A 82 -11.26 18.46 -20.78
C LEU A 82 -10.82 18.79 -22.22
N HIS A 83 -11.29 19.91 -22.78
CA HIS A 83 -10.88 20.41 -24.10
C HIS A 83 -9.46 20.98 -24.06
N ALA A 84 -9.22 21.90 -23.14
CA ALA A 84 -8.00 22.71 -23.11
C ALA A 84 -6.74 21.95 -22.69
N THR A 85 -6.87 20.89 -21.88
CA THR A 85 -5.69 20.22 -21.29
C THR A 85 -5.55 18.75 -21.61
N ASP A 86 -6.66 18.03 -21.79
CA ASP A 86 -6.60 16.56 -21.73
C ASP A 86 -6.56 15.92 -23.14
N ALA A 87 -6.86 16.69 -24.19
CA ALA A 87 -6.91 16.24 -25.59
C ALA A 87 -7.70 14.92 -25.78
N LEU A 88 -8.70 14.71 -24.92
CA LEU A 88 -9.71 13.65 -25.02
C LEU A 88 -11.01 14.21 -25.59
N TRP A 89 -11.23 15.51 -25.41
CA TRP A 89 -12.47 16.21 -25.64
C TRP A 89 -12.26 17.33 -26.66
N GLU A 90 -13.13 17.40 -27.66
CA GLU A 90 -13.16 18.48 -28.63
C GLU A 90 -14.43 19.30 -28.47
N ILE A 91 -14.30 20.62 -28.62
CA ILE A 91 -15.43 21.53 -28.77
C ILE A 91 -15.40 22.02 -30.21
N LYS A 92 -16.48 21.83 -30.96
CA LYS A 92 -16.60 22.36 -32.32
C LYS A 92 -16.61 23.88 -32.29
N ASP A 93 -15.93 24.48 -33.27
CA ASP A 93 -15.80 25.92 -33.43
C ASP A 93 -15.33 26.61 -32.14
N ALA A 94 -14.35 26.02 -31.45
CA ALA A 94 -13.86 26.48 -30.15
C ALA A 94 -13.37 27.95 -30.17
N GLU A 95 -12.94 28.46 -31.33
CA GLU A 95 -12.58 29.85 -31.55
C GLU A 95 -13.74 30.83 -31.28
N ARG A 96 -15.00 30.38 -31.46
CA ARG A 96 -16.20 31.21 -31.19
C ARG A 96 -16.46 31.40 -29.70
N ILE A 97 -15.83 30.60 -28.86
CA ILE A 97 -15.95 30.64 -27.39
C ILE A 97 -14.59 30.84 -26.72
N ALA A 98 -13.57 31.30 -27.46
CA ALA A 98 -12.25 31.49 -26.87
C ALA A 98 -12.32 32.50 -25.69
N PRO A 99 -11.69 32.19 -24.54
CA PRO A 99 -11.68 33.11 -23.41
C PRO A 99 -10.95 34.41 -23.79
N PRO A 100 -11.45 35.58 -23.36
CA PRO A 100 -10.74 36.84 -23.52
C PRO A 100 -9.35 36.82 -22.86
N PRO A 101 -8.40 37.67 -23.30
CA PRO A 101 -7.12 37.82 -22.63
C PRO A 101 -7.27 38.03 -21.12
N GLY A 102 -6.55 37.24 -20.32
CA GLY A 102 -6.62 37.28 -18.85
C GLY A 102 -7.68 36.37 -18.22
N GLN A 103 -8.59 35.77 -19.00
CA GLN A 103 -9.51 34.74 -18.52
C GLN A 103 -8.99 33.34 -18.85
N ARG A 104 -9.21 32.39 -17.92
CA ARG A 104 -8.78 30.99 -18.09
C ARG A 104 -9.80 30.11 -18.82
N ARG A 105 -11.05 30.54 -18.94
CA ARG A 105 -12.19 29.78 -19.49
C ARG A 105 -13.29 30.71 -20.03
N PRO A 106 -14.08 30.29 -21.04
CA PRO A 106 -15.24 31.04 -21.53
C PRO A 106 -16.25 31.30 -20.42
N THR A 107 -16.96 32.42 -20.47
CA THR A 107 -18.06 32.71 -19.54
C THR A 107 -19.29 31.85 -19.86
N ILE A 108 -20.14 31.62 -18.86
CA ILE A 108 -21.40 30.87 -19.04
C ILE A 108 -22.31 31.57 -20.04
N SER A 109 -22.38 32.90 -20.00
CA SER A 109 -23.16 33.67 -20.97
C SER A 109 -22.73 33.42 -22.41
N VAL A 110 -21.42 33.27 -22.68
CA VAL A 110 -20.92 32.94 -24.02
C VAL A 110 -21.30 31.51 -24.39
N LEU A 111 -21.15 30.56 -23.47
CA LEU A 111 -21.53 29.16 -23.71
C LEU A 111 -23.04 29.00 -23.94
N ASP A 112 -23.88 29.70 -23.18
CA ASP A 112 -25.34 29.68 -23.31
C ASP A 112 -25.80 30.30 -24.64
N HIS A 113 -25.12 31.38 -25.08
CA HIS A 113 -25.42 32.05 -26.34
C HIS A 113 -25.00 31.23 -27.56
N VAL A 114 -23.76 30.71 -27.57
CA VAL A 114 -23.23 29.94 -28.70
C VAL A 114 -23.78 28.52 -28.74
N ASN A 115 -24.05 27.92 -27.56
CA ASN A 115 -24.47 26.54 -27.37
C ASN A 115 -23.60 25.53 -28.16
N PRO A 116 -22.26 25.55 -27.98
CA PRO A 116 -21.35 24.77 -28.80
C PRO A 116 -21.59 23.26 -28.63
N GLU A 117 -21.33 22.51 -29.70
CA GLU A 117 -21.27 21.05 -29.63
C GLU A 117 -19.90 20.58 -29.16
N ALA A 118 -19.86 19.58 -28.30
CA ALA A 118 -18.62 18.99 -27.80
C ALA A 118 -18.75 17.48 -27.56
N GLY A 119 -17.63 16.77 -27.58
CA GLY A 119 -17.60 15.31 -27.50
C GLY A 119 -16.18 14.76 -27.36
N PHE A 120 -16.05 13.44 -27.17
CA PHE A 120 -14.75 12.80 -27.38
C PHE A 120 -14.25 13.08 -28.80
N THR A 121 -12.93 13.18 -28.99
CA THR A 121 -12.35 13.27 -30.34
C THR A 121 -12.81 12.09 -31.20
N PRO A 122 -12.90 12.22 -32.54
CA PRO A 122 -13.37 11.15 -33.42
C PRO A 122 -12.64 9.82 -33.19
N ASP A 123 -11.32 9.86 -33.03
CA ASP A 123 -10.49 8.67 -32.81
C ASP A 123 -10.78 8.02 -31.45
N VAL A 124 -10.91 8.81 -30.38
CA VAL A 124 -11.23 8.30 -29.04
C VAL A 124 -12.65 7.72 -29.03
N HIS A 125 -13.62 8.40 -29.62
CA HIS A 125 -14.99 7.91 -29.70
C HIS A 125 -15.08 6.61 -30.50
N ALA A 126 -14.44 6.54 -31.67
CA ALA A 126 -14.42 5.34 -32.49
C ALA A 126 -13.78 4.16 -31.74
N MET A 127 -12.70 4.41 -31.00
CA MET A 127 -12.07 3.40 -30.15
C MET A 127 -12.99 2.90 -29.04
N LEU A 128 -13.59 3.81 -28.27
CA LEU A 128 -14.47 3.45 -27.16
C LEU A 128 -15.74 2.73 -27.65
N SER A 129 -16.30 3.16 -28.78
CA SER A 129 -17.48 2.53 -29.39
C SER A 129 -17.21 1.10 -29.85
N ALA A 130 -15.98 0.81 -30.29
CA ALA A 130 -15.59 -0.52 -30.75
C ALA A 130 -15.20 -1.46 -29.59
N GLU A 131 -14.92 -0.93 -28.40
CA GLU A 131 -14.36 -1.69 -27.28
C GLU A 131 -15.10 -1.43 -25.96
N PRO A 132 -16.25 -2.08 -25.73
CA PRO A 132 -17.01 -1.93 -24.48
C PRO A 132 -16.19 -2.25 -23.22
N GLY A 133 -15.23 -3.19 -23.32
CA GLY A 133 -14.31 -3.51 -22.22
C GLY A 133 -13.38 -2.35 -21.83
N LEU A 134 -13.00 -1.49 -22.79
CA LEU A 134 -12.19 -0.29 -22.49
C LEU A 134 -13.04 0.77 -21.79
N VAL A 135 -14.31 0.93 -22.18
CA VAL A 135 -15.28 1.80 -21.50
C VAL A 135 -15.47 1.34 -20.05
N ALA A 136 -15.69 0.03 -19.85
CA ALA A 136 -15.86 -0.57 -18.53
C ALA A 136 -14.62 -0.39 -17.64
N ASN A 137 -13.43 -0.66 -18.17
CA ASN A 137 -12.15 -0.46 -17.47
C ASN A 137 -11.94 1.01 -17.07
N ALA A 138 -12.14 1.94 -18.01
CA ALA A 138 -11.98 3.37 -17.75
C ALA A 138 -12.94 3.88 -16.67
N ALA A 139 -14.20 3.44 -16.72
CA ALA A 139 -15.20 3.76 -15.70
C ALA A 139 -14.82 3.18 -14.33
N ALA A 140 -14.40 1.91 -14.26
CA ALA A 140 -13.96 1.28 -13.02
C ALA A 140 -12.75 2.01 -12.40
N ILE A 141 -11.81 2.50 -13.22
CA ILE A 141 -10.68 3.33 -12.77
C ILE A 141 -11.17 4.65 -12.15
N LEU A 142 -12.12 5.33 -12.80
CA LEU A 142 -12.69 6.58 -12.28
C LEU A 142 -13.43 6.34 -10.96
N LEU A 143 -14.23 5.28 -10.86
CA LEU A 143 -14.94 4.91 -9.63
C LEU A 143 -13.95 4.62 -8.49
N ALA A 144 -12.97 3.75 -8.71
CA ALA A 144 -12.00 3.37 -7.68
C ALA A 144 -11.17 4.56 -7.16
N ARG A 145 -10.90 5.57 -8.00
CA ARG A 145 -10.04 6.71 -7.65
C ARG A 145 -10.79 7.91 -7.07
N PHE A 146 -12.05 8.11 -7.44
CA PHE A 146 -12.78 9.35 -7.12
C PHE A 146 -14.12 9.13 -6.41
N PHE A 147 -14.70 7.93 -6.52
CA PHE A 147 -16.02 7.61 -5.99
C PHE A 147 -15.95 6.29 -5.22
N ASN A 148 -15.05 6.21 -4.25
CA ASN A 148 -14.89 5.03 -3.40
C ASN A 148 -15.16 5.42 -1.93
N PRO A 149 -16.25 4.96 -1.31
CA PRO A 149 -17.23 4.00 -1.83
C PRO A 149 -18.08 4.56 -2.98
N VAL A 150 -18.56 3.67 -3.86
CA VAL A 150 -19.40 4.04 -5.02
C VAL A 150 -20.78 4.48 -4.54
N PRO A 151 -21.23 5.71 -4.83
CA PRO A 151 -22.59 6.14 -4.48
C PRO A 151 -23.65 5.25 -5.13
N ALA A 152 -24.66 4.86 -4.36
CA ALA A 152 -25.79 4.10 -4.88
C ALA A 152 -26.49 4.88 -6.01
N GLY A 153 -26.79 4.20 -7.12
CA GLY A 153 -27.44 4.80 -8.29
C GLY A 153 -26.49 5.45 -9.30
N LEU A 154 -25.26 5.81 -8.92
CA LEU A 154 -24.33 6.55 -9.80
C LEU A 154 -24.10 5.84 -11.14
N VAL A 155 -23.83 4.53 -11.09
CA VAL A 155 -23.54 3.71 -12.29
C VAL A 155 -24.73 3.68 -13.24
N ALA A 156 -25.96 3.57 -12.72
CA ALA A 156 -27.17 3.57 -13.52
C ALA A 156 -27.48 4.97 -14.09
N ASP A 157 -27.36 6.01 -13.27
CA ASP A 157 -27.64 7.40 -13.68
C ASP A 157 -26.70 7.92 -14.76
N VAL A 158 -25.48 7.40 -14.85
CA VAL A 158 -24.56 7.71 -15.95
C VAL A 158 -24.72 6.78 -17.15
N GLY A 159 -25.55 5.74 -17.09
CA GLY A 159 -25.80 4.79 -18.19
C GLY A 159 -24.73 3.73 -18.38
N LEU A 160 -24.12 3.26 -17.28
CA LEU A 160 -23.03 2.29 -17.27
C LEU A 160 -23.40 0.93 -16.65
N ASP A 161 -24.63 0.75 -16.18
CA ASP A 161 -25.15 -0.46 -15.53
C ASP A 161 -25.09 -1.71 -16.42
N GLY A 162 -25.20 -1.55 -17.74
CA GLY A 162 -25.03 -2.64 -18.71
C GLY A 162 -23.58 -3.13 -18.87
N LEU A 163 -22.58 -2.35 -18.44
CA LEU A 163 -21.15 -2.67 -18.56
C LEU A 163 -20.45 -2.88 -17.21
N LEU A 164 -20.99 -2.31 -16.13
CA LEU A 164 -20.47 -2.40 -14.77
C LEU A 164 -21.48 -3.13 -13.88
N PRO A 165 -21.47 -4.48 -13.86
CA PRO A 165 -22.30 -5.23 -12.94
C PRO A 165 -21.89 -4.94 -11.50
N ALA A 166 -22.89 -4.66 -10.65
CA ALA A 166 -22.69 -4.33 -9.26
C ALA A 166 -21.89 -5.44 -8.54
N GLY A 167 -20.81 -5.05 -7.86
CA GLY A 167 -19.95 -5.97 -7.11
C GLY A 167 -18.87 -6.68 -7.94
N GLN A 168 -18.77 -6.41 -9.24
CA GLN A 168 -17.74 -6.97 -10.13
C GLN A 168 -16.82 -5.89 -10.72
N GLU A 169 -16.89 -4.66 -10.22
CA GLU A 169 -16.11 -3.53 -10.71
C GLU A 169 -14.59 -3.77 -10.56
N ALA A 170 -14.20 -4.59 -9.58
CA ALA A 170 -12.80 -4.96 -9.35
C ALA A 170 -12.20 -5.76 -10.50
N ASP A 171 -12.99 -6.63 -11.16
CA ASP A 171 -12.54 -7.47 -12.26
C ASP A 171 -12.31 -6.66 -13.55
N LEU A 172 -12.89 -5.45 -13.61
CA LEU A 172 -12.69 -4.50 -14.68
C LEU A 172 -11.40 -3.70 -14.52
N LEU A 173 -10.71 -3.78 -13.37
CA LEU A 173 -9.44 -3.11 -13.12
C LEU A 173 -8.27 -4.02 -13.48
N LEU A 174 -7.57 -3.67 -14.56
CA LEU A 174 -6.46 -4.47 -15.06
C LEU A 174 -5.11 -4.09 -14.44
N PRO A 175 -4.21 -5.07 -14.22
CA PRO A 175 -4.49 -6.50 -14.25
C PRO A 175 -5.36 -6.93 -13.05
N VAL A 176 -6.11 -8.02 -13.24
CA VAL A 176 -6.81 -8.73 -12.16
C VAL A 176 -5.78 -9.50 -11.31
N PRO A 177 -5.95 -9.63 -9.99
CA PRO A 177 -5.03 -10.40 -9.15
C PRO A 177 -4.75 -11.80 -9.71
N GLY A 178 -3.48 -12.16 -9.84
CA GLY A 178 -3.04 -13.47 -10.32
C GLY A 178 -3.18 -13.74 -11.83
N SER A 179 -3.79 -12.85 -12.61
CA SER A 179 -4.15 -13.14 -14.00
C SER A 179 -2.97 -13.14 -14.98
N VAL A 180 -1.90 -12.40 -14.67
CA VAL A 180 -0.73 -12.22 -15.53
C VAL A 180 0.57 -12.27 -14.73
N ARG A 181 1.61 -12.83 -15.35
CA ARG A 181 2.96 -12.95 -14.79
C ARG A 181 3.97 -12.22 -15.66
N PHE A 182 4.97 -11.62 -15.03
CA PHE A 182 6.01 -10.88 -15.72
C PHE A 182 7.41 -11.25 -15.21
N PRO A 183 8.37 -11.55 -16.09
CA PRO A 183 9.71 -11.92 -15.65
C PRO A 183 10.49 -10.75 -15.03
N LYS A 184 10.17 -9.50 -15.41
CA LYS A 184 10.88 -8.28 -15.00
C LYS A 184 9.92 -7.10 -14.82
N ARG A 185 10.27 -6.18 -13.91
CA ARG A 185 9.58 -4.88 -13.71
C ARG A 185 9.36 -4.09 -15.01
N LYS A 186 10.34 -4.12 -15.93
CA LYS A 186 10.23 -3.46 -17.24
C LYS A 186 9.08 -4.01 -18.09
N ALA A 187 8.76 -5.29 -18.00
CA ALA A 187 7.66 -5.88 -18.75
C ALA A 187 6.28 -5.43 -18.22
N ILE A 188 6.15 -5.26 -16.90
CA ILE A 188 4.96 -4.63 -16.29
C ILE A 188 4.78 -3.21 -16.83
N HIS A 189 5.87 -2.44 -16.88
CA HIS A 189 5.84 -1.08 -17.44
C HIS A 189 5.50 -1.05 -18.93
N THR A 190 5.97 -2.00 -19.73
CA THR A 190 5.56 -2.10 -21.14
C THR A 190 4.06 -2.33 -21.26
N ALA A 191 3.49 -3.19 -20.41
CA ALA A 191 2.08 -3.56 -20.45
C ALA A 191 1.14 -2.47 -19.88
N PHE A 192 1.49 -1.86 -18.75
CA PHE A 192 0.60 -0.97 -17.97
C PHE A 192 1.19 0.41 -17.67
N GLY A 193 2.42 0.67 -18.09
CA GLY A 193 3.11 1.94 -17.88
C GLY A 193 3.50 2.24 -16.44
N GLY A 194 3.39 3.51 -16.06
CA GLY A 194 3.96 4.02 -14.82
C GLY A 194 5.49 4.06 -14.80
N GLN A 195 6.08 4.27 -13.63
CA GLN A 195 7.53 4.20 -13.43
C GLN A 195 7.95 2.78 -13.02
N TRP A 196 9.13 2.33 -13.46
CA TRP A 196 9.58 0.94 -13.27
C TRP A 196 10.76 0.77 -12.32
N THR A 197 11.36 1.87 -11.84
CA THR A 197 12.59 1.87 -11.05
C THR A 197 12.33 1.92 -9.54
N SER A 198 11.32 2.66 -9.10
CA SER A 198 10.91 2.74 -7.70
C SER A 198 9.88 1.67 -7.36
N GLY A 199 10.03 1.10 -6.15
CA GLY A 199 9.12 0.11 -5.58
C GLY A 199 7.76 0.67 -5.18
N ILE A 200 7.61 1.99 -5.09
CA ILE A 200 6.34 2.66 -4.76
C ILE A 200 5.99 3.63 -5.89
N GLY A 201 4.78 3.56 -6.40
CA GLY A 201 4.28 4.49 -7.41
C GLY A 201 3.01 4.00 -8.10
N THR A 202 2.58 4.68 -9.15
CA THR A 202 1.36 4.33 -9.91
C THR A 202 1.70 3.73 -11.26
N LEU A 203 0.78 2.93 -11.81
CA LEU A 203 0.73 2.60 -13.24
C LEU A 203 0.05 3.74 -14.02
N ASP A 204 -0.13 3.57 -15.33
CA ASP A 204 -0.75 4.60 -16.17
C ASP A 204 -2.21 4.91 -15.76
N ASP A 205 -2.90 3.98 -15.09
CA ASP A 205 -4.25 4.19 -14.56
C ASP A 205 -4.31 5.09 -13.31
N GLY A 206 -3.16 5.46 -12.74
CA GLY A 206 -3.07 6.32 -11.56
C GLY A 206 -3.47 5.65 -10.24
N LEU A 207 -3.64 4.33 -10.20
CA LEU A 207 -3.85 3.55 -8.98
C LEU A 207 -2.50 3.17 -8.36
N MET A 208 -2.42 3.20 -7.02
CA MET A 208 -1.17 3.00 -6.29
C MET A 208 -0.70 1.54 -6.39
N CYS A 209 0.61 1.35 -6.49
CA CYS A 209 1.26 0.06 -6.49
C CYS A 209 2.45 0.08 -5.53
N VAL A 210 2.66 -1.05 -4.87
CA VAL A 210 3.91 -1.39 -4.18
C VAL A 210 4.48 -2.66 -4.78
N PHE A 211 5.81 -2.72 -4.92
CA PHE A 211 6.52 -3.83 -5.53
C PHE A 211 7.51 -4.41 -4.52
N SER A 212 7.29 -5.68 -4.19
CA SER A 212 8.07 -6.45 -3.24
C SER A 212 8.84 -7.57 -3.95
N ASP A 213 10.17 -7.51 -3.91
CA ASP A 213 11.06 -8.52 -4.49
C ASP A 213 11.66 -9.35 -3.35
N ALA A 214 11.46 -10.67 -3.34
CA ALA A 214 12.00 -11.55 -2.32
C ALA A 214 13.54 -11.57 -2.28
N ARG A 215 14.22 -11.18 -3.38
CA ARG A 215 15.68 -10.98 -3.43
C ARG A 215 16.08 -9.50 -3.38
N GLY A 216 15.11 -8.62 -3.20
CA GLY A 216 15.32 -7.19 -3.12
C GLY A 216 16.12 -6.79 -1.87
N PRO A 217 16.60 -5.54 -1.83
CA PRO A 217 17.34 -5.03 -0.68
C PRO A 217 16.47 -4.88 0.58
N TYR A 218 15.15 -4.93 0.42
CA TYR A 218 14.17 -4.74 1.47
C TYR A 218 13.66 -6.04 2.06
N ASP A 219 13.36 -6.02 3.36
CA ASP A 219 12.92 -7.18 4.12
C ASP A 219 11.40 -7.32 4.21
N ASP A 220 10.75 -7.28 3.05
CA ASP A 220 9.30 -7.43 2.99
C ASP A 220 8.89 -8.85 3.36
N ARG A 221 7.83 -8.98 4.16
CA ARG A 221 7.38 -10.29 4.65
C ARG A 221 5.93 -10.28 5.05
N THR A 222 5.28 -11.43 4.95
CA THR A 222 4.03 -11.65 5.67
C THR A 222 4.32 -11.71 7.17
N ILE A 223 3.55 -10.98 7.97
CA ILE A 223 3.66 -11.00 9.43
C ILE A 223 3.22 -12.40 9.91
N PRO A 224 4.11 -13.19 10.55
CA PRO A 224 3.82 -14.56 10.97
C PRO A 224 2.56 -14.67 11.82
N GLY A 225 1.73 -15.69 11.52
CA GLY A 225 0.46 -15.90 12.20
C GLY A 225 -0.66 -14.94 11.78
N THR A 226 -0.45 -14.16 10.72
CA THR A 226 -1.44 -13.26 10.12
C THR A 226 -1.36 -13.30 8.59
N ASP A 227 -2.31 -12.66 7.94
CA ASP A 227 -2.33 -12.34 6.50
C ASP A 227 -1.73 -10.95 6.19
N LEU A 228 -1.33 -10.20 7.21
CA LEU A 228 -0.78 -8.85 7.04
C LEU A 228 0.61 -8.90 6.42
N ILE A 229 0.95 -7.87 5.67
CA ILE A 229 2.24 -7.73 5.00
C ILE A 229 2.98 -6.56 5.64
N GLU A 230 4.21 -6.81 6.08
CA GLU A 230 5.17 -5.78 6.45
C GLU A 230 5.94 -5.38 5.18
N TYR A 231 5.70 -4.16 4.69
CA TYR A 231 6.34 -3.61 3.51
C TYR A 231 7.31 -2.48 3.87
N ARG A 232 8.55 -2.54 3.40
CA ARG A 232 9.56 -1.51 3.70
C ARG A 232 9.36 -0.25 2.87
N GLY A 233 9.51 0.90 3.53
CA GLY A 233 9.43 2.20 2.87
C GLY A 233 10.54 2.43 1.84
N GLN A 234 10.42 3.51 1.07
CA GLN A 234 11.44 3.92 0.11
C GLN A 234 12.65 4.57 0.81
N GLY A 235 13.84 4.16 0.36
CA GLY A 235 15.14 4.75 0.69
C GLY A 235 16.16 3.62 0.77
N LEU A 236 17.29 3.70 0.04
CA LEU A 236 18.27 2.60 -0.05
C LEU A 236 19.46 2.77 0.91
N SER A 237 19.72 3.99 1.38
CA SER A 237 20.78 4.30 2.34
C SER A 237 20.34 5.42 3.28
N GLY A 238 20.86 5.41 4.50
CA GLY A 238 20.50 6.37 5.56
C GLY A 238 19.06 6.25 6.05
N ASP A 239 18.74 7.02 7.10
CA ASP A 239 17.40 7.04 7.68
C ASP A 239 16.33 7.46 6.66
N GLN A 240 15.26 6.68 6.59
CA GLN A 240 14.15 6.99 5.72
C GLN A 240 13.36 8.22 6.21
N SER A 241 12.74 8.91 5.25
CA SER A 241 11.94 10.10 5.52
C SER A 241 10.56 10.00 4.89
N LEU A 242 9.54 10.48 5.60
CA LEU A 242 8.19 10.67 5.07
C LEU A 242 8.13 11.76 3.98
N LYS A 243 9.17 12.59 3.84
CA LYS A 243 9.28 13.57 2.77
C LYS A 243 9.75 12.95 1.44
N GLY A 244 10.25 11.71 1.45
CA GLY A 244 10.61 10.98 0.24
C GLY A 244 9.36 10.67 -0.60
N VAL A 245 9.48 10.73 -1.93
CA VAL A 245 8.34 10.67 -2.87
C VAL A 245 7.41 9.48 -2.59
N GLY A 246 7.95 8.26 -2.47
CA GLY A 246 7.18 7.04 -2.24
C GLY A 246 6.58 6.97 -0.83
N ASN A 247 7.33 7.31 0.22
CA ASN A 247 6.79 7.32 1.58
C ASN A 247 5.71 8.39 1.77
N ALA A 248 5.86 9.55 1.12
CA ALA A 248 4.83 10.58 1.09
C ALA A 248 3.54 10.10 0.39
N GLN A 249 3.69 9.31 -0.68
CA GLN A 249 2.56 8.68 -1.36
C GLN A 249 1.85 7.65 -0.49
N LEU A 250 2.59 6.79 0.23
CA LEU A 250 1.99 5.83 1.17
C LEU A 250 1.33 6.53 2.36
N LEU A 251 1.89 7.64 2.84
CA LEU A 251 1.26 8.47 3.89
C LEU A 251 -0.11 8.99 3.44
N VAL A 252 -0.22 9.47 2.19
CA VAL A 252 -1.50 9.85 1.60
C VAL A 252 -2.44 8.65 1.51
N CYS A 253 -1.94 7.48 1.11
CA CYS A 253 -2.76 6.28 1.02
C CYS A 253 -3.29 5.83 2.39
N GLN A 254 -2.50 5.91 3.45
CA GLN A 254 -2.97 5.61 4.81
C GLN A 254 -4.05 6.59 5.25
N ARG A 255 -3.80 7.90 5.14
CA ARG A 255 -4.72 8.95 5.54
C ARG A 255 -6.08 8.83 4.84
N GLU A 256 -6.05 8.59 3.54
CA GLU A 256 -7.25 8.53 2.70
C GLU A 256 -7.78 7.10 2.54
N GLN A 257 -7.20 6.12 3.25
CA GLN A 257 -7.53 4.70 3.14
C GLN A 257 -7.58 4.22 1.68
N LYS A 258 -6.62 4.64 0.86
CA LYS A 258 -6.59 4.29 -0.57
C LYS A 258 -6.13 2.86 -0.78
N PRO A 259 -6.78 2.10 -1.66
CA PRO A 259 -6.34 0.77 -2.04
C PRO A 259 -5.03 0.83 -2.82
N ILE A 260 -4.20 -0.19 -2.63
CA ILE A 260 -2.87 -0.33 -3.21
C ILE A 260 -2.77 -1.69 -3.88
N ARG A 261 -2.22 -1.76 -5.08
CA ARG A 261 -1.84 -3.04 -5.69
C ARG A 261 -0.55 -3.56 -5.07
N TYR A 262 -0.60 -4.71 -4.42
CA TYR A 262 0.60 -5.40 -3.94
C TYR A 262 1.12 -6.36 -5.02
N TRP A 263 2.27 -6.02 -5.58
CA TRP A 263 3.01 -6.87 -6.51
C TRP A 263 4.14 -7.59 -5.79
N HIS A 264 4.28 -8.88 -6.06
CA HIS A 264 5.34 -9.69 -5.47
C HIS A 264 6.07 -10.53 -6.51
N GLN A 265 7.39 -10.63 -6.37
CA GLN A 265 8.23 -11.60 -7.06
C GLN A 265 8.85 -12.55 -6.02
N PRO A 266 8.45 -13.83 -5.98
CA PRO A 266 9.09 -14.81 -5.11
C PRO A 266 10.47 -15.19 -5.65
N THR A 267 11.33 -15.76 -4.79
CA THR A 267 12.66 -16.22 -5.18
C THR A 267 12.60 -17.23 -6.32
N GLY A 268 13.20 -16.89 -7.47
CA GLY A 268 13.21 -17.73 -8.66
C GLY A 268 11.90 -17.74 -9.46
N GLY A 269 10.90 -16.91 -9.11
CA GLY A 269 9.64 -16.79 -9.83
C GLY A 269 9.45 -15.46 -10.56
N ASP A 270 8.27 -15.28 -11.12
CA ASP A 270 7.85 -14.09 -11.88
C ASP A 270 7.08 -13.10 -10.99
N TRP A 271 7.13 -11.82 -11.37
CA TRP A 271 6.27 -10.80 -10.79
C TRP A 271 4.80 -11.08 -11.09
N THR A 272 3.98 -11.00 -10.05
CA THR A 272 2.53 -11.11 -10.16
C THR A 272 1.86 -10.03 -9.32
N PHE A 273 0.75 -9.47 -9.80
CA PHE A 273 -0.14 -8.68 -8.97
C PHE A 273 -0.89 -9.65 -8.05
N VAL A 274 -0.54 -9.69 -6.77
CA VAL A 274 -1.02 -10.74 -5.86
C VAL A 274 -2.40 -10.42 -5.31
N THR A 275 -2.57 -9.21 -4.80
CA THR A 275 -3.82 -8.79 -4.13
C THR A 275 -3.87 -7.27 -3.96
N TRP A 276 -5.07 -6.73 -3.80
CA TRP A 276 -5.24 -5.38 -3.28
C TRP A 276 -4.91 -5.34 -1.79
N THR A 277 -4.39 -4.21 -1.33
CA THR A 277 -4.10 -3.98 0.09
C THR A 277 -4.50 -2.57 0.51
N VAL A 278 -4.65 -2.38 1.81
CA VAL A 278 -4.80 -1.06 2.45
C VAL A 278 -3.82 -0.96 3.61
N ILE A 279 -3.28 0.24 3.86
CA ILE A 279 -2.40 0.47 5.01
C ILE A 279 -3.25 0.53 6.28
N VAL A 280 -2.89 -0.27 7.28
CA VAL A 280 -3.59 -0.34 8.58
C VAL A 280 -2.72 0.11 9.76
N ASP A 281 -1.42 0.31 9.53
CA ASP A 281 -0.48 0.77 10.55
C ASP A 281 0.85 1.19 9.90
N ARG A 282 1.63 2.02 10.59
CA ARG A 282 2.96 2.46 10.18
C ARG A 282 3.93 2.45 11.36
N ARG A 283 4.98 1.65 11.25
CA ARG A 283 6.06 1.58 12.24
C ARG A 283 7.35 2.20 11.70
N LEU A 284 8.21 2.67 12.60
CA LEU A 284 9.62 2.94 12.32
C LEU A 284 10.46 1.87 13.02
N VAL A 285 11.31 1.18 12.27
CA VAL A 285 12.11 0.06 12.80
C VAL A 285 13.57 0.17 12.37
N TRP A 286 14.45 -0.62 12.99
CA TRP A 286 15.82 -0.79 12.53
C TRP A 286 15.88 -1.74 11.33
N GLY A 287 16.60 -1.33 10.28
CA GLY A 287 16.94 -2.18 9.14
C GLY A 287 18.36 -1.91 8.65
N ARG A 288 18.84 -2.71 7.70
CA ARG A 288 20.13 -2.50 7.04
C ARG A 288 19.91 -1.94 5.64
N GLY A 289 20.60 -0.84 5.34
CA GLY A 289 20.63 -0.30 3.99
C GLY A 289 21.42 -1.18 3.02
N GLU A 290 21.41 -0.78 1.76
CA GLU A 290 22.24 -1.39 0.72
C GLU A 290 23.75 -1.23 1.03
N ASP A 291 24.09 -0.14 1.71
CA ASP A 291 25.41 0.15 2.30
C ASP A 291 25.77 -0.75 3.50
N LYS A 292 24.90 -1.70 3.86
CA LYS A 292 25.01 -2.60 5.01
C LYS A 292 25.06 -1.89 6.36
N GLN A 293 24.81 -0.58 6.39
CA GLN A 293 24.74 0.20 7.61
C GLN A 293 23.34 0.11 8.20
N TRP A 294 23.27 0.16 9.53
CA TRP A 294 22.01 0.27 10.22
C TRP A 294 21.39 1.64 10.03
N ARG A 295 20.07 1.65 9.86
CA ARG A 295 19.27 2.85 9.60
C ARG A 295 17.85 2.62 10.09
N ARG A 296 17.14 3.72 10.29
CA ARG A 296 15.71 3.71 10.56
C ARG A 296 14.94 3.63 9.26
N GLU A 297 14.04 2.67 9.15
CA GLU A 297 13.19 2.50 7.98
C GLU A 297 11.73 2.28 8.35
N PHE A 298 10.83 2.71 7.46
CA PHE A 298 9.41 2.53 7.68
C PHE A 298 9.00 1.09 7.40
N ALA A 299 8.19 0.53 8.30
CA ALA A 299 7.46 -0.69 8.10
C ALA A 299 5.97 -0.34 7.93
N TRP A 300 5.48 -0.37 6.70
CA TRP A 300 4.09 -0.17 6.37
C TRP A 300 3.36 -1.50 6.53
N VAL A 301 2.34 -1.54 7.39
CA VAL A 301 1.55 -2.75 7.60
C VAL A 301 0.37 -2.71 6.64
N LEU A 302 0.38 -3.60 5.66
CA LEU A 302 -0.63 -3.71 4.63
C LEU A 302 -1.57 -4.87 4.97
N ALA A 303 -2.88 -4.60 4.99
CA ALA A 303 -3.91 -5.63 5.10
C ALA A 303 -4.42 -5.99 3.70
N PRO A 304 -4.39 -7.27 3.28
CA PRO A 304 -5.01 -7.71 2.04
C PRO A 304 -6.52 -7.45 2.03
N VAL A 305 -7.02 -7.02 0.88
CA VAL A 305 -8.45 -6.85 0.58
C VAL A 305 -8.76 -7.45 -0.79
N PRO A 306 -9.97 -7.99 -1.02
CA PRO A 306 -10.28 -8.67 -2.29
C PRO A 306 -10.37 -7.70 -3.47
N SER A 307 -10.62 -6.43 -3.19
CA SER A 307 -11.05 -5.43 -4.16
C SER A 307 -10.63 -4.03 -3.70
N PRO A 308 -10.45 -3.06 -4.62
CA PRO A 308 -10.18 -1.69 -4.22
C PRO A 308 -11.40 -1.00 -3.61
N PHE A 309 -12.62 -1.53 -3.80
CA PHE A 309 -13.86 -0.92 -3.34
C PHE A 309 -14.12 -1.22 -1.86
N ARG A 310 -14.28 -0.17 -1.05
CA ARG A 310 -14.29 -0.24 0.42
C ARG A 310 -15.46 -1.04 0.99
N ASP A 311 -16.60 -1.03 0.32
CA ASP A 311 -17.80 -1.80 0.64
C ASP A 311 -17.59 -3.32 0.52
N GLN A 312 -16.55 -3.75 -0.21
CA GLN A 312 -16.21 -5.16 -0.40
C GLN A 312 -15.11 -5.63 0.59
N TRP A 313 -14.72 -4.79 1.55
CA TRP A 313 -13.64 -5.14 2.49
C TRP A 313 -14.13 -5.98 3.67
N PRO A 314 -13.35 -6.98 4.13
CA PRO A 314 -13.69 -7.75 5.30
C PRO A 314 -13.82 -6.86 6.55
N GLN A 315 -14.78 -7.17 7.43
CA GLN A 315 -14.98 -6.43 8.69
C GLN A 315 -13.70 -6.40 9.55
N SER A 316 -12.90 -7.47 9.54
CA SER A 316 -11.63 -7.53 10.25
C SER A 316 -10.61 -6.48 9.78
N VAL A 317 -10.67 -6.05 8.52
CA VAL A 317 -9.83 -4.97 7.98
C VAL A 317 -10.43 -3.61 8.35
N LEU A 318 -11.75 -3.45 8.26
CA LEU A 318 -12.46 -2.23 8.66
C LEU A 318 -12.23 -1.90 10.16
N ASP A 319 -12.26 -2.92 11.02
CA ASP A 319 -12.01 -2.78 12.46
C ASP A 319 -10.57 -2.30 12.72
N ARG A 320 -9.59 -2.75 11.93
CA ARG A 320 -8.20 -2.29 12.02
C ARG A 320 -8.04 -0.86 11.57
N LEU A 321 -8.67 -0.49 10.45
CA LEU A 321 -8.67 0.88 9.95
C LEU A 321 -9.32 1.85 10.95
N ALA A 322 -10.34 1.40 11.69
CA ALA A 322 -10.96 2.17 12.76
C ALA A 322 -10.04 2.33 13.99
N GLN A 323 -9.06 1.46 14.16
CA GLN A 323 -8.07 1.49 15.25
C GLN A 323 -6.76 2.20 14.86
N ASP A 324 -6.52 2.43 13.57
CA ASP A 324 -5.34 3.14 13.07
C ASP A 324 -5.38 4.61 13.52
N ASP A 325 -4.42 5.02 14.34
CA ASP A 325 -4.28 6.39 14.80
C ASP A 325 -3.53 7.29 13.80
N GLN A 326 -3.10 6.72 12.66
CA GLN A 326 -2.34 7.34 11.58
C GLN A 326 -0.95 7.87 11.99
N GLN A 327 -0.52 7.60 13.23
CA GLN A 327 0.77 8.02 13.73
C GLN A 327 1.87 7.04 13.31
N THR A 328 3.12 7.47 13.47
CA THR A 328 4.25 6.56 13.32
C THR A 328 4.55 6.00 14.70
N HIS A 329 4.37 4.69 14.88
CA HIS A 329 4.83 4.03 16.08
C HIS A 329 6.33 3.72 15.92
N ASP A 330 7.16 4.50 16.62
CA ASP A 330 8.60 4.39 16.52
C ASP A 330 9.15 3.33 17.47
N GLU A 331 9.43 2.15 16.92
CA GLU A 331 10.00 1.00 17.63
C GLU A 331 11.50 1.20 17.92
N THR A 332 12.13 2.24 17.35
CA THR A 332 13.54 2.55 17.57
C THR A 332 13.78 3.46 18.78
N LEU A 333 12.74 4.06 19.34
CA LEU A 333 12.86 4.99 20.46
C LEU A 333 13.53 4.34 21.68
N GLY A 334 14.59 5.01 22.15
CA GLY A 334 15.35 4.54 23.29
C GLY A 334 16.24 3.34 22.99
N THR A 335 16.41 2.94 21.72
CA THR A 335 17.30 1.86 21.28
C THR A 335 18.36 2.43 20.34
N GLU A 336 19.57 1.87 20.36
CA GLU A 336 20.67 2.13 19.42
C GLU A 336 20.62 1.14 18.25
N ALA A 337 21.28 1.47 17.14
CA ALA A 337 21.45 0.56 16.03
C ALA A 337 22.12 -0.76 16.52
N PRO A 338 21.71 -1.94 16.04
CA PRO A 338 22.34 -3.22 16.40
C PRO A 338 23.77 -3.43 15.83
N THR A 339 24.59 -2.37 15.74
CA THR A 339 26.00 -2.45 15.35
C THR A 339 26.85 -3.21 16.38
N ALA A 340 28.14 -3.39 16.08
CA ALA A 340 29.14 -3.88 17.04
C ALA A 340 29.27 -2.89 18.22
N LEU A 341 28.34 -3.03 19.16
CA LEU A 341 28.35 -2.32 20.44
C LEU A 341 29.55 -2.82 21.25
N SER A 342 30.20 -1.93 22.00
CA SER A 342 31.12 -2.38 23.05
C SER A 342 30.36 -3.28 24.03
N LYS A 343 31.05 -4.10 24.83
CA LYS A 343 30.39 -4.96 25.83
C LYS A 343 29.46 -4.14 26.76
N ARG A 344 29.89 -2.92 27.10
CA ARG A 344 29.15 -1.96 27.92
C ARG A 344 27.90 -1.42 27.20
N ASP A 345 28.03 -1.04 25.93
CA ASP A 345 26.90 -0.52 25.14
C ASP A 345 25.89 -1.62 24.80
N THR A 346 26.36 -2.87 24.64
CA THR A 346 25.49 -4.04 24.45
C THR A 346 24.61 -4.27 25.67
N GLY A 347 25.15 -4.13 26.88
CA GLY A 347 24.39 -4.21 28.13
C GLY A 347 23.34 -3.10 28.25
N ARG A 348 23.72 -1.85 27.92
CA ARG A 348 22.80 -0.71 27.89
C ARG A 348 21.63 -0.96 26.95
N GLN A 349 21.94 -1.40 25.73
CA GLN A 349 20.98 -1.68 24.69
C GLN A 349 20.04 -2.84 25.04
N TYR A 350 20.58 -3.93 25.58
CA TYR A 350 19.80 -5.08 26.01
C TYR A 350 18.75 -4.68 27.06
N ARG A 351 19.14 -3.87 28.06
CA ARG A 351 18.22 -3.36 29.09
C ARG A 351 17.17 -2.41 28.53
N LYS A 352 17.53 -1.54 27.58
CA LYS A 352 16.58 -0.67 26.87
C LYS A 352 15.50 -1.49 26.14
N LEU A 353 15.90 -2.54 25.42
CA LEU A 353 14.97 -3.46 24.75
C LEU A 353 14.10 -4.23 25.75
N CYS A 354 14.67 -4.74 26.84
CA CYS A 354 13.88 -5.40 27.89
C CYS A 354 12.86 -4.42 28.50
N ALA A 355 13.29 -3.21 28.87
CA ALA A 355 12.39 -2.18 29.40
C ALA A 355 11.29 -1.76 28.41
N SER A 356 11.60 -1.74 27.10
CA SER A 356 10.61 -1.53 26.03
C SER A 356 9.55 -2.64 26.04
N VAL A 357 9.99 -3.91 26.05
CA VAL A 357 9.10 -5.08 26.15
C VAL A 357 8.22 -5.02 27.41
N GLU A 358 8.81 -4.70 28.56
CA GLU A 358 8.09 -4.63 29.85
C GLU A 358 7.12 -3.44 29.92
N ARG A 359 7.49 -2.27 29.41
CA ARG A 359 6.60 -1.11 29.34
C ARG A 359 5.38 -1.43 28.48
N ARG A 360 5.59 -2.07 27.32
CA ARG A 360 4.52 -2.53 26.43
C ARG A 360 3.70 -3.67 27.04
N GLU A 361 4.25 -4.47 27.96
CA GLU A 361 3.45 -5.41 28.76
C GLU A 361 2.51 -4.68 29.74
N ARG A 362 3.03 -3.69 30.47
CA ARG A 362 2.28 -2.97 31.52
C ARG A 362 1.15 -2.12 30.97
N VAL A 363 1.41 -1.36 29.89
CA VAL A 363 0.37 -0.53 29.22
C VAL A 363 -0.78 -1.38 28.67
N ASN A 364 -0.52 -2.64 28.33
CA ASN A 364 -1.48 -3.52 27.69
C ASN A 364 -2.23 -4.45 28.64
N HIS A 365 -1.86 -4.50 29.93
CA HIS A 365 -2.65 -5.24 30.92
C HIS A 365 -4.02 -4.59 31.20
N SER A 366 -4.24 -3.36 30.70
CA SER A 366 -5.51 -2.61 30.76
C SER A 366 -6.30 -2.59 29.43
N ARG A 367 -5.73 -3.07 28.30
CA ARG A 367 -6.40 -3.14 26.98
C ARG A 367 -6.89 -4.57 26.72
N THR A 368 -8.20 -4.75 26.63
CA THR A 368 -8.87 -6.06 26.51
C THR A 368 -8.69 -6.76 25.16
N THR A 369 -8.19 -6.08 24.11
CA THR A 369 -8.00 -6.69 22.78
C THR A 369 -6.60 -6.43 22.21
N ARG A 370 -5.78 -7.48 22.12
CA ARG A 370 -4.45 -7.46 21.48
C ARG A 370 -4.58 -7.68 19.97
N THR A 371 -4.20 -6.72 19.13
CA THR A 371 -4.05 -6.99 17.69
C THR A 371 -2.87 -7.93 17.45
N ALA A 372 -2.87 -8.70 16.36
CA ALA A 372 -1.74 -9.57 16.02
C ALA A 372 -0.48 -8.76 15.63
N THR A 373 -0.67 -7.59 15.03
CA THR A 373 0.37 -6.62 14.65
C THR A 373 1.18 -6.17 15.86
N ASP A 374 0.51 -5.75 16.94
CA ASP A 374 1.19 -5.30 18.16
C ASP A 374 2.01 -6.40 18.82
N ARG A 375 1.55 -7.66 18.73
CA ARG A 375 2.31 -8.81 19.24
C ARG A 375 3.57 -9.02 18.43
N TYR A 376 3.47 -8.97 17.10
CA TYR A 376 4.60 -9.18 16.21
C TYR A 376 5.73 -8.16 16.43
N PHE A 377 5.42 -6.86 16.45
CA PHE A 377 6.45 -5.83 16.67
C PHE A 377 7.03 -5.88 18.09
N ARG A 378 6.22 -6.24 19.10
CA ARG A 378 6.74 -6.52 20.45
C ARG A 378 7.72 -7.69 20.47
N SER A 379 7.39 -8.78 19.77
CA SER A 379 8.29 -9.92 19.62
C SER A 379 9.57 -9.53 18.88
N ALA A 380 9.55 -8.52 18.00
CA ALA A 380 10.75 -8.04 17.33
C ALA A 380 11.78 -7.46 18.32
N ASP A 381 11.36 -6.64 19.28
CA ASP A 381 12.25 -6.14 20.35
C ASP A 381 12.81 -7.27 21.21
N ALA A 382 11.96 -8.22 21.59
CA ALA A 382 12.36 -9.36 22.39
C ALA A 382 13.35 -10.26 21.62
N ARG A 383 13.11 -10.49 20.32
CA ARG A 383 14.02 -11.22 19.43
C ARG A 383 15.34 -10.49 19.28
N LEU A 384 15.32 -9.17 19.08
CA LEU A 384 16.54 -8.37 18.96
C LEU A 384 17.37 -8.43 20.23
N ALA A 385 16.74 -8.33 21.42
CA ALA A 385 17.42 -8.48 22.69
C ALA A 385 18.09 -9.85 22.81
N VAL A 386 17.42 -10.92 22.40
CA VAL A 386 17.98 -12.28 22.40
C VAL A 386 19.11 -12.42 21.38
N MET A 387 19.00 -11.82 20.19
CA MET A 387 20.09 -11.81 19.21
C MET A 387 21.33 -11.08 19.73
N LEU A 388 21.16 -9.93 20.39
CA LEU A 388 22.25 -9.22 21.08
C LEU A 388 22.84 -10.08 22.20
N ARG A 389 22.00 -10.79 22.95
CA ARG A 389 22.42 -11.70 24.01
C ARG A 389 23.28 -12.85 23.47
N ALA A 390 22.84 -13.43 22.37
CA ALA A 390 23.43 -14.59 21.70
C ALA A 390 24.77 -14.28 21.01
N ARG A 391 25.00 -13.03 20.59
CA ARG A 391 26.25 -12.57 19.95
C ARG A 391 26.67 -13.46 18.77
N GLY A 392 25.70 -13.84 17.94
CA GLY A 392 25.90 -14.70 16.77
C GLY A 392 26.21 -16.17 17.10
N LYS A 393 26.02 -16.60 18.34
CA LYS A 393 26.21 -18.00 18.76
C LYS A 393 24.91 -18.66 19.21
N CYS A 394 24.78 -19.95 18.93
CA CYS A 394 23.72 -20.79 19.49
C CYS A 394 23.85 -20.79 21.01
N GLU A 395 22.75 -20.49 21.71
CA GLU A 395 22.76 -20.42 23.17
C GLU A 395 22.63 -21.81 23.82
N ASN A 396 22.33 -22.88 23.07
CA ASN A 396 22.31 -24.24 23.62
C ASN A 396 23.73 -24.70 23.99
N PRO A 397 24.03 -25.01 25.28
CA PRO A 397 25.37 -25.45 25.70
C PRO A 397 25.75 -26.81 25.11
N ASP A 398 24.74 -27.65 24.83
CA ASP A 398 24.92 -28.98 24.24
C ASP A 398 24.90 -28.92 22.70
N CYS A 399 25.19 -27.76 22.10
CA CYS A 399 25.20 -27.59 20.64
C CYS A 399 26.36 -28.38 20.01
N GLY A 400 26.03 -29.34 19.15
CA GLY A 400 27.02 -30.14 18.41
C GLY A 400 27.75 -29.40 17.28
N GLY A 401 27.41 -28.13 17.06
CA GLY A 401 27.99 -27.28 16.01
C GLY A 401 26.93 -26.42 15.32
N GLN A 402 27.19 -25.11 15.26
CA GLN A 402 26.44 -24.21 14.40
C GLN A 402 27.18 -24.04 13.06
N PRO A 403 26.47 -23.72 11.96
CA PRO A 403 27.15 -23.35 10.72
C PRO A 403 28.04 -22.12 10.94
N ALA A 404 29.22 -22.11 10.29
CA ALA A 404 30.12 -20.96 10.27
C ALA A 404 29.68 -19.88 9.26
N ASP A 405 28.79 -20.25 8.34
CA ASP A 405 28.26 -19.35 7.31
C ASP A 405 27.23 -18.36 7.89
N VAL A 406 26.97 -17.31 7.13
CA VAL A 406 26.02 -16.24 7.46
C VAL A 406 24.95 -16.11 6.38
N THR A 407 23.84 -15.47 6.72
CA THR A 407 22.81 -15.11 5.73
C THR A 407 23.37 -14.09 4.72
N ASP A 408 22.67 -13.86 3.60
CA ASP A 408 23.04 -12.84 2.60
C ASP A 408 23.16 -11.41 3.18
N ARG A 409 22.61 -11.19 4.37
CA ARG A 409 22.73 -9.93 5.12
C ARG A 409 23.89 -9.88 6.11
N GLY A 410 24.64 -10.97 6.24
CA GLY A 410 25.78 -11.11 7.14
C GLY A 410 25.40 -11.50 8.58
N ASP A 411 24.17 -11.93 8.83
CA ASP A 411 23.73 -12.35 10.16
C ASP A 411 23.96 -13.86 10.38
N ALA A 412 24.34 -14.25 11.60
CA ALA A 412 24.48 -15.66 11.96
C ALA A 412 23.17 -16.42 11.74
N ILE A 413 23.27 -17.66 11.25
CA ILE A 413 22.11 -18.52 10.98
C ILE A 413 21.56 -19.06 12.31
N LEU A 414 20.73 -18.24 12.95
CA LEU A 414 20.09 -18.51 14.24
C LEU A 414 18.59 -18.20 14.17
N GLU A 415 17.82 -19.04 14.85
CA GLU A 415 16.38 -18.91 15.03
C GLU A 415 16.11 -18.57 16.50
N VAL A 416 15.54 -17.38 16.74
CA VAL A 416 15.05 -17.01 18.07
C VAL A 416 13.65 -17.57 18.26
N ASP A 417 13.43 -18.26 19.37
CA ASP A 417 12.15 -18.90 19.67
C ASP A 417 11.84 -18.91 21.18
N HIS A 418 10.56 -19.00 21.55
CA HIS A 418 10.10 -19.05 22.95
C HIS A 418 10.36 -20.43 23.55
N VAL A 419 10.95 -20.52 24.72
CA VAL A 419 11.25 -21.83 25.35
C VAL A 419 9.98 -22.55 25.78
N ASP A 420 9.05 -21.83 26.41
CA ASP A 420 7.74 -22.31 26.83
C ASP A 420 6.62 -21.65 26.01
N GLU A 421 5.88 -22.48 25.26
CA GLU A 421 4.75 -22.08 24.39
C GLU A 421 3.39 -22.17 25.10
N ARG A 422 3.33 -22.68 26.35
CA ARG A 422 2.05 -22.93 27.05
C ARG A 422 1.33 -21.61 27.35
N ALA A 423 0.08 -21.53 26.88
CA ALA A 423 -0.81 -20.36 26.85
C ALA A 423 -1.05 -19.64 28.19
N ALA A 424 -0.64 -20.20 29.33
CA ALA A 424 -0.79 -19.57 30.65
C ALA A 424 0.49 -18.84 31.14
N GLN A 425 1.67 -19.10 30.58
CA GLN A 425 2.95 -18.50 31.05
C GLN A 425 3.96 -18.15 29.94
N GLY A 426 3.63 -18.34 28.66
CA GLY A 426 4.48 -18.00 27.51
C GLY A 426 4.64 -16.48 27.32
N ARG A 427 5.34 -15.82 28.24
CA ARG A 427 5.62 -14.38 28.20
C ARG A 427 6.52 -14.09 27.00
N ASP A 428 6.12 -13.14 26.16
CA ASP A 428 6.92 -12.68 25.02
C ASP A 428 7.98 -11.70 25.54
N HIS A 429 9.03 -12.28 26.13
CA HIS A 429 10.07 -11.60 26.90
C HIS A 429 11.42 -12.33 26.74
N PRO A 430 12.56 -11.62 26.67
CA PRO A 430 13.88 -12.24 26.49
C PRO A 430 14.23 -13.34 27.50
N ALA A 431 13.72 -13.24 28.74
CA ALA A 431 13.89 -14.27 29.77
C ALA A 431 13.21 -15.62 29.47
N ASN A 432 12.28 -15.66 28.51
CA ASN A 432 11.57 -16.87 28.05
C ASN A 432 11.88 -17.19 26.57
N MET A 433 12.89 -16.55 25.98
CA MET A 433 13.27 -16.73 24.58
C MET A 433 14.74 -17.13 24.49
N ILE A 434 15.10 -17.85 23.42
CA ILE A 434 16.44 -18.42 23.24
C ILE A 434 16.82 -18.40 21.75
N ALA A 435 18.08 -18.13 21.43
CA ALA A 435 18.61 -18.24 20.06
C ALA A 435 19.25 -19.61 19.82
N LEU A 436 18.80 -20.33 18.79
CA LEU A 436 19.26 -21.68 18.46
C LEU A 436 19.70 -21.77 16.99
N CYS A 437 20.71 -22.59 16.69
CA CYS A 437 20.98 -22.97 15.30
C CYS A 437 19.87 -23.89 14.76
N PRO A 438 19.72 -24.06 13.43
CA PRO A 438 18.67 -24.89 12.83
C PRO A 438 18.60 -26.31 13.41
N ASN A 439 19.75 -26.92 13.72
CA ASN A 439 19.81 -28.25 14.33
C ASN A 439 19.25 -28.28 15.75
N CYS A 440 19.67 -27.34 16.61
CA CYS A 440 19.17 -27.27 17.99
C CYS A 440 17.68 -26.89 18.03
N HIS A 441 17.24 -26.02 17.11
CA HIS A 441 15.83 -25.67 16.95
C HIS A 441 14.99 -26.90 16.53
N ALA A 442 15.48 -27.71 15.59
CA ALA A 442 14.84 -28.97 15.21
C ALA A 442 14.73 -29.97 16.39
N ILE A 443 15.76 -30.07 17.24
CA ILE A 443 15.70 -30.94 18.44
C ILE A 443 14.65 -30.43 19.42
N LYS A 444 14.57 -29.12 19.65
CA LYS A 444 13.58 -28.50 20.55
C LYS A 444 12.14 -28.71 20.08
N THR A 445 11.89 -28.67 18.77
CA THR A 445 10.55 -28.76 18.19
C THR A 445 10.10 -30.22 18.03
N ARG A 446 10.95 -31.08 17.46
CA ARG A 446 10.59 -32.44 17.03
C ARG A 446 11.53 -33.55 17.50
N GLY A 447 12.57 -33.25 18.27
CA GLY A 447 13.49 -34.26 18.80
C GLY A 447 12.85 -35.13 19.90
N SER A 448 13.34 -36.36 20.05
CA SER A 448 12.89 -37.30 21.11
C SER A 448 13.18 -36.76 22.52
N THR A 449 14.24 -35.97 22.69
CA THR A 449 14.67 -35.36 23.95
C THR A 449 14.12 -33.94 24.16
N ARG A 450 13.16 -33.49 23.35
CA ARG A 450 12.65 -32.10 23.35
C ARG A 450 12.18 -31.60 24.71
N HIS A 451 11.56 -32.44 25.53
CA HIS A 451 11.03 -32.04 26.84
C HIS A 451 12.16 -31.75 27.84
N ASP A 452 13.23 -32.55 27.81
CA ASP A 452 14.43 -32.32 28.61
C ASP A 452 15.17 -31.07 28.14
N LEU A 453 15.31 -30.92 26.82
CA LEU A 453 15.93 -29.73 26.23
C LEU A 453 15.15 -28.46 26.61
N LYS A 454 13.81 -28.43 26.46
CA LYS A 454 12.98 -27.28 26.85
C LYS A 454 13.17 -26.92 28.33
N ARG A 455 13.23 -27.91 29.24
CA ARG A 455 13.52 -27.67 30.68
C ARG A 455 14.89 -27.03 30.89
N LYS A 456 15.94 -27.56 30.27
CA LYS A 456 17.30 -27.00 30.33
C LYS A 456 17.36 -25.57 29.79
N LEU A 457 16.79 -25.35 28.60
CA LEU A 457 16.76 -24.05 27.94
C LEU A 457 16.00 -23.00 28.74
N LYS A 458 15.00 -23.39 29.53
CA LYS A 458 14.20 -22.44 30.33
C LYS A 458 15.05 -21.83 31.44
N THR A 459 15.70 -22.68 32.23
CA THR A 459 16.63 -22.25 33.28
C THR A 459 17.77 -21.44 32.68
N LEU A 460 18.26 -21.86 31.51
CA LEU A 460 19.33 -21.17 30.80
C LEU A 460 18.93 -19.77 30.32
N ALA A 461 17.78 -19.62 29.65
CA ALA A 461 17.32 -18.33 29.15
C ALA A 461 17.14 -17.31 30.29
N GLN A 462 16.62 -17.76 31.45
CA GLN A 462 16.51 -16.92 32.64
C GLN A 462 17.87 -16.52 33.21
N ARG A 463 18.83 -17.45 33.25
CA ARG A 463 20.21 -17.17 33.70
C ARG A 463 20.91 -16.19 32.77
N LEU A 464 20.91 -16.46 31.46
CA LEU A 464 21.50 -15.60 30.45
C LEU A 464 20.86 -14.20 30.45
N HIS A 465 19.55 -14.11 30.72
CA HIS A 465 18.87 -12.83 30.85
C HIS A 465 19.43 -12.01 32.03
N ARG A 466 19.54 -12.59 33.24
CA ARG A 466 20.13 -11.90 34.40
C ARG A 466 21.58 -11.48 34.14
N GLU A 467 22.38 -12.37 33.56
CA GLU A 467 23.77 -12.06 33.21
C GLU A 467 23.86 -10.89 32.22
N ALA A 468 22.95 -10.83 31.24
CA ALA A 468 22.90 -9.76 30.26
C ALA A 468 22.44 -8.41 30.83
N GLU A 469 21.58 -8.41 31.86
CA GLU A 469 21.23 -7.20 32.59
C GLU A 469 22.41 -6.61 33.37
N GLU A 470 23.39 -7.42 33.73
CA GLU A 470 24.58 -7.03 34.50
C GLU A 470 25.77 -6.58 33.62
N TRP A 471 25.68 -6.70 32.30
CA TRP A 471 26.78 -6.40 31.36
C TRP A 471 27.38 -4.99 31.48
N GLU A 472 26.66 -4.01 32.00
CA GLU A 472 27.19 -2.66 32.25
C GLU A 472 28.10 -2.57 33.49
N ASN A 473 27.96 -3.48 34.46
CA ASN A 473 28.66 -3.42 35.75
C ASN A 473 29.99 -4.18 35.73
N THR A 474 30.17 -5.09 34.77
CA THR A 474 31.42 -5.81 34.52
C THR A 474 32.20 -5.14 33.37
N SER A 475 32.95 -4.08 33.69
CA SER A 475 34.00 -3.54 32.80
C SER A 475 35.28 -4.34 32.95
#